data_AF-A0A350QU10-F1
#
_entry.id   AF-A0A350QU10-F1
#
_cell.length_a   1.000
_cell.length_b   1.000
_cell.length_c   1.000
_cell.angle_alpha   90.00
_cell.angle_beta   90.00
_cell.angle_gamma   90.00
#
_symmetry.space_group_name_H-M   'P 1'
#
loop_
_entity.id
_entity.type
_entity.pdbx_description
1 polymer ?
#
loop_
_entity_poly.entity_id
_entity_poly.type
_entity_poly.pdbx_seq_one_letter_code
_entity_poly.pdbx_strand_id
1 'polypeptide(L)'
;MKKANILVLLIFASVSWAKPPNVVLILSDDQSYTDYGFMGHPHIETPHLDKLASESALFRRGYVPTALCRPSLATLFTGLYSHQNKITGNNPANTPQNKAHAQRTGKDPREILISNIDKHGGLPHWLGKQGYVSHQSGKWWE
;
A
#
# COMPACT_ATOMS: atom_id res chain seq x y z
N MET A 1 -61.47 38.14 13.44
CA MET A 1 -60.72 36.90 13.11
C MET A 1 -59.34 37.29 12.61
N LYS A 2 -58.28 37.16 13.43
CA LYS A 2 -56.90 37.46 13.02
C LYS A 2 -56.25 36.14 12.58
N LYS A 3 -55.84 36.04 11.31
CA LYS A 3 -55.11 34.88 10.79
C LYS A 3 -53.65 34.98 11.25
N ALA A 4 -53.18 34.03 12.03
CA ALA A 4 -51.77 33.91 12.39
C ALA A 4 -51.05 33.12 11.27
N ASN A 5 -50.10 33.75 10.60
CA ASN A 5 -49.24 33.07 9.63
C ASN A 5 -48.11 32.36 10.39
N ILE A 6 -48.13 31.02 10.38
CA ILE A 6 -47.03 30.20 10.89
C ILE A 6 -45.97 30.12 9.79
N LEU A 7 -44.79 30.70 10.05
CA LEU A 7 -43.63 30.57 9.19
C LEU A 7 -42.90 29.27 9.56
N VAL A 8 -42.95 28.26 8.69
CA VAL A 8 -42.17 27.02 8.85
C VAL A 8 -40.79 27.26 8.25
N LEU A 9 -39.77 27.32 9.10
CA LEU A 9 -38.37 27.42 8.68
C LEU A 9 -37.83 26.00 8.43
N LEU A 10 -37.66 25.63 7.16
CA LEU A 10 -36.97 24.38 6.79
C LEU A 10 -35.46 24.58 6.91
N ILE A 11 -34.88 24.09 8.01
CA ILE A 11 -33.42 24.05 8.18
C ILE A 11 -32.88 22.87 7.39
N PHE A 12 -32.32 23.13 6.20
CA PHE A 12 -31.50 22.16 5.50
C PHE A 12 -30.13 22.08 6.20
N ALA A 13 -29.95 21.08 7.05
CA ALA A 13 -28.62 20.74 7.56
C ALA A 13 -27.81 20.14 6.40
N SER A 14 -26.81 20.88 5.93
CA SER A 14 -25.81 20.37 5.01
C SER A 14 -24.96 19.33 5.73
N VAL A 15 -25.15 18.05 5.39
CA VAL A 15 -24.22 16.99 5.77
C VAL A 15 -22.90 17.27 5.05
N SER A 16 -21.96 17.89 5.75
CA SER A 16 -20.58 17.99 5.28
C SER A 16 -19.97 16.60 5.37
N TRP A 17 -19.82 15.95 4.22
CA TRP A 17 -19.00 14.75 4.14
C TRP A 17 -17.58 15.15 4.55
N ALA A 18 -17.09 14.55 5.63
CA ALA A 18 -15.72 14.75 6.07
C ALA A 18 -14.79 14.44 4.89
N LYS A 19 -13.82 15.32 4.64
CA LYS A 19 -12.83 15.09 3.59
C LYS A 19 -12.16 13.73 3.83
N PRO A 20 -11.94 12.93 2.78
CA PRO A 20 -11.19 11.69 2.92
C PRO A 20 -9.82 11.98 3.57
N PRO A 21 -9.35 11.13 4.51
CA PRO A 21 -8.09 11.36 5.19
C PRO A 21 -6.91 11.15 4.23
N ASN A 22 -5.80 11.86 4.45
CA ASN A 22 -4.54 11.54 3.79
C ASN A 22 -4.03 10.18 4.29
N VAL A 23 -3.51 9.36 3.38
CA VAL A 23 -2.91 8.06 3.70
C VAL A 23 -1.41 8.14 3.44
N VAL A 24 -0.60 7.88 4.48
CA VAL A 24 0.86 7.84 4.38
C VAL A 24 1.34 6.45 4.76
N LEU A 25 2.04 5.79 3.83
CA LEU A 25 2.67 4.49 4.05
C LEU A 25 4.18 4.70 4.14
N ILE A 26 4.75 4.43 5.31
CA ILE A 26 6.20 4.44 5.53
C ILE A 26 6.63 2.97 5.60
N LEU A 27 7.51 2.57 4.70
CA LEU A 27 7.98 1.18 4.60
C LEU A 27 9.51 1.15 4.65
N SER A 28 10.04 0.35 5.56
CA SER A 28 11.47 0.05 5.64
C SER A 28 11.84 -1.14 4.74
N ASP A 29 13.11 -1.24 4.40
CA ASP A 29 13.68 -2.34 3.61
C ASP A 29 14.60 -3.16 4.53
N ASP A 30 14.37 -4.47 4.58
CA ASP A 30 15.12 -5.44 5.40
C ASP A 30 15.19 -5.17 6.92
N GLN A 31 14.26 -4.38 7.47
CA GLN A 31 14.19 -4.15 8.92
C GLN A 31 13.42 -5.27 9.64
N SER A 32 14.04 -5.85 10.66
CA SER A 32 13.42 -6.89 11.49
C SER A 32 12.49 -6.28 12.56
N TYR A 33 11.51 -7.07 13.02
CA TYR A 33 10.64 -6.68 14.13
C TYR A 33 11.40 -6.45 15.44
N THR A 34 12.63 -6.96 15.54
CA THR A 34 13.53 -6.78 16.68
C THR A 34 14.28 -5.46 16.67
N ASP A 35 14.29 -4.72 15.56
CA ASP A 35 15.20 -3.60 15.31
C ASP A 35 14.64 -2.25 15.78
N TYR A 36 13.73 -2.25 16.75
CA TYR A 36 13.05 -1.04 17.22
C TYR A 36 13.18 -0.87 18.74
N GLY A 37 13.35 0.38 19.18
CA GLY A 37 13.33 0.74 20.60
C GLY A 37 12.00 0.35 21.27
N PHE A 38 10.87 0.66 20.63
CA PHE A 38 9.53 0.25 21.09
C PHE A 38 9.28 -1.27 21.10
N MET A 39 10.15 -2.05 20.45
CA MET A 39 10.15 -3.53 20.50
C MET A 39 11.18 -4.09 21.50
N GLY A 40 11.93 -3.22 22.19
CA GLY A 40 12.87 -3.59 23.25
C GLY A 40 14.31 -3.81 22.81
N HIS A 41 14.74 -3.30 21.64
CA HIS A 41 16.14 -3.44 21.23
C HIS A 41 17.07 -2.73 22.23
N PRO A 42 18.17 -3.36 22.70
CA PRO A 42 19.04 -2.78 23.74
C PRO A 42 19.93 -1.60 23.30
N HIS A 43 19.96 -1.25 22.01
CA HIS A 43 21.02 -0.40 21.42
C HIS A 43 20.54 0.44 20.24
N ILE A 44 19.63 -0.07 19.39
CA ILE A 44 19.08 0.70 18.28
C ILE A 44 18.15 1.78 18.84
N GLU A 45 18.42 3.02 18.46
CA GLU A 45 17.64 4.19 18.86
C GLU A 45 16.68 4.59 17.75
N THR A 46 15.37 4.52 18.02
CA THR A 46 14.32 4.93 17.08
C THR A 46 13.38 5.97 17.68
N PRO A 47 13.87 7.09 18.25
CA PRO A 47 13.07 7.97 19.11
C PRO A 47 11.80 8.51 18.43
N HIS A 48 11.85 8.79 17.13
CA HIS A 48 10.67 9.23 16.38
C HIS A 48 9.65 8.11 16.14
N LEU A 49 10.11 6.88 15.88
CA LEU A 49 9.21 5.73 15.74
C LEU A 49 8.68 5.26 17.10
N ASP A 50 9.47 5.40 18.16
CA ASP A 50 9.06 5.07 19.53
C ASP A 50 7.93 6.01 19.98
N LYS A 51 8.07 7.31 19.69
CA LYS A 51 6.99 8.28 19.89
C LYS A 51 5.75 7.91 19.05
N LEU A 52 5.92 7.65 17.76
CA LEU A 52 4.81 7.27 16.88
C LEU A 52 4.08 6.02 17.40
N ALA A 53 4.82 5.00 17.84
CA ALA A 53 4.27 3.77 18.40
C ALA A 53 3.47 4.02 19.69
N SER A 54 3.91 4.96 20.54
CA SER A 54 3.20 5.30 21.78
C SER A 54 1.85 6.02 21.55
N GLU A 55 1.70 6.68 20.40
CA GLU A 55 0.49 7.41 19.99
C GLU A 55 -0.40 6.59 19.05
N SER A 56 -0.02 5.34 18.74
CA SER A 56 -0.62 4.51 17.68
C SER A 56 -1.10 3.15 18.18
N ALA A 57 -1.91 2.47 17.36
CA ALA A 57 -2.12 1.04 17.51
C ALA A 57 -0.85 0.27 17.07
N LEU A 58 -0.22 -0.43 18.00
CA LEU A 58 0.99 -1.22 17.74
C LEU A 58 0.66 -2.71 17.50
N PHE A 59 1.00 -3.21 16.32
CA PHE A 59 0.91 -4.64 15.99
C PHE A 59 2.21 -5.37 16.32
N ARG A 60 2.30 -5.95 17.52
CA ARG A 60 3.48 -6.74 17.96
C ARG A 60 3.70 -8.04 17.18
N ARG A 61 2.70 -8.49 16.42
CA ARG A 61 2.70 -9.71 15.61
C ARG A 61 2.19 -9.40 14.19
N GLY A 62 2.90 -8.51 13.50
CA GLY A 62 2.71 -8.27 12.07
C GLY A 62 3.59 -9.21 11.24
N TYR A 63 3.11 -9.65 10.08
CA TYR A 63 3.81 -10.58 9.21
C TYR A 63 3.78 -10.08 7.77
N VAL A 64 4.88 -10.28 7.05
CA VAL A 64 4.90 -10.18 5.59
C VAL A 64 4.48 -11.52 4.98
N PRO A 65 3.70 -11.53 3.88
CA PRO A 65 3.34 -12.79 3.21
C PRO A 65 4.54 -13.56 2.63
N THR A 66 5.68 -12.88 2.44
CA THR A 66 6.89 -13.44 1.84
C THR A 66 8.12 -12.66 2.29
N ALA A 67 9.20 -13.36 2.63
CA ALA A 67 10.46 -12.79 3.11
C ALA A 67 11.39 -12.42 1.93
N LEU A 68 10.83 -11.83 0.87
CA LEU A 68 11.56 -11.32 -0.30
C LEU A 68 10.99 -9.97 -0.70
N CYS A 69 11.87 -9.00 -0.99
CA CYS A 69 11.49 -7.60 -1.14
C CYS A 69 10.43 -7.37 -2.22
N ARG A 70 10.66 -7.79 -3.48
CA ARG A 70 9.71 -7.54 -4.57
C ARG A 70 8.40 -8.32 -4.42
N PRO A 71 8.40 -9.63 -4.11
CA PRO A 71 7.17 -10.36 -3.79
C PRO A 71 6.38 -9.71 -2.64
N SER A 72 7.04 -9.26 -1.57
CA SER A 72 6.39 -8.65 -0.41
C SER A 72 5.71 -7.33 -0.79
N LEU A 73 6.43 -6.46 -1.48
CA LEU A 73 5.89 -5.21 -2.01
C LEU A 73 4.74 -5.43 -2.99
N ALA A 74 4.83 -6.43 -3.86
CA ALA A 74 3.74 -6.79 -4.75
C ALA A 74 2.48 -7.19 -3.97
N THR A 75 2.62 -7.93 -2.87
CA THR A 75 1.46 -8.26 -2.01
C THR A 75 0.84 -7.04 -1.35
N LEU A 76 1.66 -6.09 -0.88
CA LEU A 76 1.19 -4.82 -0.32
C LEU A 76 0.47 -3.98 -1.38
N PHE A 77 1.03 -3.89 -2.58
CA PHE A 77 0.51 -3.06 -3.66
C PHE A 77 -0.79 -3.61 -4.25
N THR A 78 -0.89 -4.93 -4.40
CA THR A 78 -2.02 -5.60 -5.07
C THR A 78 -3.04 -6.19 -4.09
N GLY A 79 -2.75 -6.24 -2.78
CA GLY A 79 -3.61 -6.91 -1.80
C GLY A 79 -3.75 -8.44 -2.01
N LEU A 80 -2.92 -9.03 -2.88
CA LEU A 80 -2.97 -10.43 -3.28
C LEU A 80 -1.73 -11.17 -2.80
N TYR A 81 -1.87 -12.45 -2.47
CA TYR A 81 -0.72 -13.31 -2.18
C TYR A 81 0.14 -13.51 -3.44
N SER A 82 1.43 -13.82 -3.26
CA SER A 82 2.38 -14.00 -4.37
C SER A 82 1.95 -15.06 -5.39
N HIS A 83 1.20 -16.09 -4.98
CA HIS A 83 0.67 -17.10 -5.90
C HIS A 83 -0.48 -16.58 -6.78
N GLN A 84 -1.19 -15.55 -6.33
CA GLN A 84 -2.30 -14.92 -7.04
C GLN A 84 -1.79 -13.84 -8.02
N ASN A 85 -0.87 -12.99 -7.57
CA ASN A 85 -0.25 -11.94 -8.41
C ASN A 85 0.93 -12.45 -9.26
N LYS A 86 1.35 -13.72 -9.08
CA LYS A 86 2.41 -14.40 -9.84
C LYS A 86 3.81 -13.81 -9.70
N ILE A 87 4.06 -12.99 -8.67
CA ILE A 87 5.38 -12.44 -8.35
C ILE A 87 5.92 -13.16 -7.12
N THR A 88 6.66 -14.24 -7.36
CA THR A 88 7.18 -15.15 -6.32
C THR A 88 8.67 -15.00 -6.04
N GLY A 89 9.40 -14.19 -6.82
CA GLY A 89 10.83 -13.91 -6.61
C GLY A 89 11.24 -12.50 -7.05
N ASN A 90 12.50 -12.13 -6.79
CA ASN A 90 13.08 -10.82 -7.18
C ASN A 90 13.51 -10.73 -8.65
N ASN A 91 13.64 -11.86 -9.33
CA ASN A 91 13.83 -11.92 -10.78
C ASN A 91 12.73 -12.76 -11.45
N PRO A 92 12.42 -12.52 -12.73
CA PRO A 92 11.59 -13.42 -13.52
C PRO A 92 12.12 -14.85 -13.42
N ALA A 93 11.21 -15.82 -13.30
CA ALA A 93 11.60 -17.22 -13.24
C ALA A 93 12.37 -17.60 -14.52
N ASN A 94 13.46 -18.37 -14.37
CA ASN A 94 14.29 -18.82 -15.48
C ASN A 94 13.65 -20.01 -16.22
N THR A 95 12.50 -19.78 -16.86
CA THR A 95 11.73 -20.81 -17.57
C THR A 95 11.89 -20.70 -19.08
N PRO A 96 11.76 -21.80 -19.84
CA PRO A 96 11.73 -21.75 -21.31
C PRO A 96 10.67 -20.77 -21.85
N GLN A 97 9.52 -20.68 -21.18
CA GLN A 97 8.42 -19.78 -21.56
C GLN A 97 8.81 -18.31 -21.41
N ASN A 98 9.46 -17.93 -20.30
CA ASN A 98 9.91 -16.55 -20.09
C ASN A 98 11.04 -16.18 -21.05
N LYS A 99 11.95 -17.12 -21.36
CA LYS A 99 13.00 -16.91 -22.39
C LYS A 99 12.38 -16.71 -23.77
N ALA A 100 11.44 -17.56 -24.16
CA ALA A 100 10.74 -17.45 -25.44
C ALA A 100 9.94 -16.13 -25.54
N HIS A 101 9.33 -15.68 -24.44
CA HIS A 101 8.66 -14.37 -24.38
C HIS A 101 9.64 -13.23 -24.66
N ALA A 102 10.79 -13.21 -23.98
CA ALA A 102 11.79 -12.17 -24.16
C ALA A 102 12.38 -12.18 -25.57
N GLN A 103 12.68 -13.36 -26.13
CA GLN A 103 13.16 -13.50 -27.52
C GLN A 103 12.13 -13.00 -28.54
N ARG A 104 10.85 -13.32 -28.34
CA ARG A 104 9.76 -12.92 -29.26
C ARG A 104 9.45 -11.43 -29.21
N THR A 105 9.54 -10.82 -28.03
CA THR A 105 9.16 -9.41 -27.82
C THR A 105 10.33 -8.45 -27.92
N GLY A 106 11.56 -8.93 -27.74
CA GLY A 106 12.76 -8.10 -27.62
C GLY A 106 12.84 -7.33 -26.30
N LYS A 107 11.97 -7.62 -25.33
CA LYS A 107 11.86 -6.87 -24.07
C LYS A 107 12.48 -7.64 -22.89
N ASP A 108 12.85 -6.89 -21.84
CA ASP A 108 13.37 -7.48 -20.60
C ASP A 108 12.29 -8.38 -19.97
N PRO A 109 12.61 -9.64 -19.60
CA PRO A 109 11.69 -10.53 -18.90
C PRO A 109 11.05 -9.93 -17.63
N ARG A 110 11.63 -8.88 -17.03
CA ARG A 110 11.06 -8.12 -15.90
C ARG A 110 9.71 -7.50 -16.23
N GLU A 111 9.46 -7.12 -17.48
CA GLU A 111 8.16 -6.61 -17.92
C GLU A 111 7.02 -7.60 -17.65
N ILE A 112 7.30 -8.92 -17.69
CA ILE A 112 6.29 -9.95 -17.38
C ILE A 112 5.70 -9.72 -15.99
N LEU A 113 6.50 -9.24 -15.06
CA LEU A 113 6.12 -9.07 -13.66
C LEU A 113 5.38 -7.76 -13.43
N ILE A 114 5.83 -6.69 -14.08
CA ILE A 114 5.11 -5.41 -14.15
C ILE A 114 3.71 -5.67 -14.74
N SER A 115 3.64 -6.42 -15.84
CA SER A 115 2.37 -6.77 -16.48
C SER A 115 1.42 -7.55 -15.57
N ASN A 116 1.93 -8.27 -14.58
CA ASN A 116 1.08 -8.97 -13.62
C ASN A 116 0.49 -8.00 -12.59
N ILE A 117 1.22 -6.97 -12.19
CA ILE A 117 0.68 -5.88 -11.35
C ILE A 117 -0.41 -5.14 -12.12
N ASP A 118 -0.14 -4.74 -13.36
CA ASP A 118 -1.09 -3.97 -14.19
C ASP A 118 -2.43 -4.69 -14.41
N LYS A 119 -2.41 -6.03 -14.51
CA LYS A 119 -3.63 -6.85 -14.67
C LYS A 119 -4.56 -6.78 -13.45
N HIS A 120 -4.00 -6.62 -12.26
CA HIS A 120 -4.78 -6.58 -11.02
C HIS A 120 -5.09 -5.14 -10.58
N GLY A 121 -4.33 -4.17 -11.08
CA GLY A 121 -4.28 -2.83 -10.52
C GLY A 121 -3.56 -2.85 -9.17
N GLY A 122 -3.65 -1.76 -8.43
CA GLY A 122 -3.09 -1.68 -7.10
C GLY A 122 -3.59 -0.49 -6.31
N LEU A 123 -3.09 -0.37 -5.09
CA LEU A 123 -3.55 0.58 -4.10
C LEU A 123 -3.65 2.02 -4.64
N PRO A 124 -2.63 2.60 -5.33
CA PRO A 124 -2.74 3.94 -5.88
C PRO A 124 -3.84 4.08 -6.94
N HIS A 125 -4.04 3.08 -7.79
CA HIS A 125 -5.08 3.08 -8.81
C HIS A 125 -6.48 3.05 -8.17
N TRP A 126 -6.68 2.24 -7.12
CA TRP A 126 -7.96 2.17 -6.42
C TRP A 126 -8.26 3.43 -5.62
N LEU A 127 -7.25 4.01 -4.95
CA LEU A 127 -7.38 5.31 -4.28
C LEU A 127 -7.66 6.43 -5.28
N GLY A 128 -7.05 6.38 -6.47
CA GLY A 128 -7.34 7.33 -7.56
C GLY A 128 -8.81 7.34 -7.99
N LYS A 129 -9.47 6.17 -8.02
CA LYS A 129 -10.93 6.08 -8.26
C LYS A 129 -11.77 6.78 -7.18
N GLN A 130 -11.20 6.99 -6.00
CA GLN A 130 -11.81 7.71 -4.87
C GLN A 130 -11.37 9.19 -4.81
N GLY A 131 -10.67 9.69 -5.84
CA GLY A 131 -10.24 11.09 -5.91
C GLY A 131 -8.93 11.41 -5.20
N TYR A 132 -8.17 10.40 -4.76
CA TYR A 132 -6.85 10.62 -4.18
C TYR A 132 -5.80 10.89 -5.26
N VAL A 133 -4.85 11.74 -4.93
CA VAL A 133 -3.58 11.85 -5.66
C VAL A 133 -2.53 11.05 -4.90
N SER A 134 -1.81 10.19 -5.61
CA SER A 134 -0.77 9.34 -5.02
C SER A 134 0.62 9.80 -5.46
N HIS A 135 1.57 9.76 -4.53
CA HIS A 135 2.98 9.96 -4.80
C HIS A 135 3.76 8.81 -4.17
N GLN A 136 4.76 8.30 -4.90
CA GLN A 136 5.68 7.29 -4.41
C GLN A 136 7.10 7.82 -4.54
N SER A 137 7.87 7.68 -3.47
CA SER A 137 9.30 8.01 -3.41
C SER A 137 10.07 6.84 -2.81
N GLY A 138 11.38 6.82 -3.02
CA GLY A 138 12.24 5.73 -2.58
C GLY A 138 12.21 4.51 -3.51
N LYS A 139 12.42 3.33 -2.94
CA LYS A 139 12.63 2.09 -3.68
C LYS A 139 11.33 1.61 -4.34
N TRP A 140 11.32 1.62 -5.67
CA TRP A 140 10.40 0.83 -6.48
C TRP A 140 11.21 -0.31 -7.12
N TRP A 141 10.72 -1.54 -7.09
CA TRP A 141 11.44 -2.72 -7.61
C TRP A 141 11.25 -2.91 -9.13
N GLU A 142 11.40 -1.83 -9.90
CA GLU A 142 11.36 -1.82 -11.37
C GLU A 142 12.55 -1.07 -11.96
#